data_AF-A0A438ELT5-F1
#
_entry.id   AF-A0A438ELT5-F1
#
_cell.length_a   1.000
_cell.length_b   1.000
_cell.length_c   1.000
_cell.angle_alpha   90.00
_cell.angle_beta   90.00
_cell.angle_gamma   90.00
#
_symmetry.space_group_name_H-M   'P 1'
#
loop_
_entity.id
_entity.type
_entity.pdbx_description
1 polymer ?
#
loop_
_entity_poly.entity_id
_entity_poly.type
_entity_poly.pdbx_seq_one_letter_code
_entity_poly.pdbx_strand_id
1 'polypeptide(L)'
;MDYLEQLFTVFSSGLPRRLALLGFTLTFSFLNYMGLVIVGYTAVVLGVISLFPFILMSFIAIPKIHPHRWVSLGQKGVKKDWNLYFNTLFWNLNFWDSVSTLAGEVEKPQKTFPLALFCAVIFTCVAYLIPLFAITGAVSVDQSEWESGFFANAAAIVSGKWLKVWIEIGAVLSSIGLFEAQLSSCVYQLVGMADLGLLPRFFAIRSKWFDTPWVGILLSTAITIGVSYMDFSNIVSSANFLYSLGMLLEFASYLWLRRKQPTLKRPYRVPMRLPGLIIMCLIPSGFLIVIMAIATKIVYLISGLVTVFGIGWYYLMKFCKKKKWFKFSHEVQQYEQE
;
A
#
# COMPACT_ATOMS: atom_id res chain seq x y z
N MET A 1 -6.04 -11.06 -9.72
CA MET A 1 -6.53 -11.87 -10.85
C MET A 1 -5.40 -12.57 -11.58
N ASP A 2 -4.28 -11.89 -11.82
CA ASP A 2 -3.19 -12.44 -12.62
C ASP A 2 -2.58 -13.72 -12.00
N TYR A 3 -2.53 -13.81 -10.66
CA TYR A 3 -2.16 -15.08 -9.98
C TYR A 3 -3.23 -16.18 -10.09
N LEU A 4 -4.52 -15.83 -10.14
CA LEU A 4 -5.60 -16.81 -10.34
C LEU A 4 -5.62 -17.32 -11.78
N GLU A 5 -5.21 -16.51 -12.75
CA GLU A 5 -5.04 -16.92 -14.15
C GLU A 5 -3.95 -18.00 -14.28
N GLN A 6 -2.88 -17.93 -13.48
CA GLN A 6 -1.85 -18.98 -13.43
C GLN A 6 -2.38 -20.32 -12.93
N LEU A 7 -3.38 -20.31 -12.05
CA LEU A 7 -4.03 -21.52 -11.51
C LEU A 7 -5.20 -22.00 -12.38
N PHE A 8 -5.97 -21.08 -12.96
CA PHE A 8 -7.19 -21.36 -13.70
C PHE A 8 -7.25 -20.51 -14.98
N THR A 9 -7.01 -21.14 -16.13
CA THR A 9 -7.01 -20.50 -17.45
C THR A 9 -8.34 -19.85 -17.84
N VAL A 10 -9.44 -20.24 -17.18
CA VAL A 10 -10.79 -19.66 -17.34
C VAL A 10 -10.82 -18.16 -17.01
N PHE A 11 -9.90 -17.67 -16.16
CA PHE A 11 -9.82 -16.25 -15.81
C PHE A 11 -8.90 -15.42 -16.71
N SER A 12 -8.36 -15.99 -17.78
CA SER A 12 -7.44 -15.30 -18.69
C SER A 12 -8.08 -14.09 -19.38
N SER A 13 -9.31 -14.23 -19.91
CA SER A 13 -9.97 -13.14 -20.64
C SER A 13 -11.50 -13.23 -20.65
N GLY A 14 -12.14 -12.18 -21.14
CA GLY A 14 -13.58 -12.16 -21.41
C GLY A 14 -14.49 -11.97 -20.20
N LEU A 15 -15.73 -12.46 -20.31
CA LEU A 15 -16.78 -12.31 -19.31
C LEU A 15 -16.47 -12.97 -17.95
N PRO A 16 -15.86 -14.18 -17.89
CA PRO A 16 -15.56 -14.84 -16.61
C PRO A 16 -14.60 -14.03 -15.73
N ARG A 17 -13.54 -13.44 -16.33
CA ARG A 17 -12.60 -12.55 -15.61
C ARG A 17 -13.32 -11.34 -15.02
N ARG A 18 -14.21 -10.71 -15.78
CA ARG A 18 -14.96 -9.52 -15.34
C ARG A 18 -15.94 -9.84 -14.21
N LEU A 19 -16.69 -10.93 -14.35
CA LEU A 19 -17.62 -11.38 -13.30
C LEU A 19 -16.89 -11.77 -12.03
N ALA A 20 -15.75 -12.46 -12.13
CA ALA A 20 -14.95 -12.81 -10.97
C ALA A 20 -14.32 -11.56 -10.30
N LEU A 21 -13.88 -10.56 -11.07
CA LEU A 21 -13.39 -9.30 -10.53
C LEU A 21 -14.47 -8.58 -9.71
N LEU A 22 -15.65 -8.44 -10.29
CA LEU A 22 -16.80 -7.85 -9.62
C LEU A 22 -17.19 -8.66 -8.37
N GLY A 23 -17.31 -9.99 -8.51
CA GLY A 23 -17.69 -10.88 -7.41
C GLY A 23 -16.71 -10.84 -6.24
N PHE A 24 -15.41 -10.92 -6.51
CA PHE A 24 -14.39 -10.84 -5.46
C PHE A 24 -14.36 -9.46 -4.81
N THR A 25 -14.38 -8.39 -5.61
CA THR A 25 -14.37 -7.02 -5.08
C THR A 25 -15.56 -6.79 -4.15
N LEU A 26 -16.78 -7.21 -4.53
CA LEU A 26 -17.97 -7.08 -3.68
C LEU A 26 -17.89 -7.94 -2.42
N THR A 27 -17.37 -9.17 -2.53
CA THR A 27 -17.22 -10.08 -1.39
C THR A 27 -16.24 -9.53 -0.36
N PHE A 28 -15.11 -9.03 -0.83
CA PHE A 28 -14.04 -8.44 -0.02
C PHE A 28 -14.48 -7.11 0.61
N SER A 29 -15.13 -6.24 -0.16
CA SER A 29 -15.77 -5.04 0.40
C SER A 29 -16.81 -5.35 1.48
N PHE A 30 -17.52 -6.47 1.38
CA PHE A 30 -18.44 -6.92 2.43
C PHE A 30 -17.71 -7.38 3.69
N LEU A 31 -16.54 -8.03 3.60
CA LEU A 31 -15.71 -8.35 4.76
C LEU A 31 -15.27 -7.07 5.49
N ASN A 32 -14.85 -6.06 4.75
CA ASN A 32 -14.56 -4.73 5.29
C ASN A 32 -15.77 -4.11 6.02
N TYR A 33 -16.98 -4.35 5.52
CA TYR A 33 -18.21 -3.90 6.17
C TYR A 33 -18.53 -4.65 7.48
N MET A 34 -18.14 -5.91 7.60
CA MET A 34 -18.37 -6.73 8.81
C MET A 34 -17.53 -6.29 10.02
N GLY A 35 -16.45 -5.53 9.83
CA GLY A 35 -15.73 -4.89 10.93
C GLY A 35 -14.20 -4.94 10.80
N LEU A 36 -13.54 -3.85 11.22
CA LEU A 36 -12.08 -3.73 11.18
C LEU A 36 -11.33 -4.81 11.97
N VAL A 37 -11.87 -5.24 13.11
CA VAL A 37 -11.21 -6.25 13.94
C VAL A 37 -11.15 -7.60 13.21
N ILE A 38 -12.24 -7.97 12.51
CA ILE A 38 -12.30 -9.19 11.69
C ILE A 38 -11.30 -9.08 10.54
N VAL A 39 -11.26 -7.93 9.87
CA VAL A 39 -10.28 -7.65 8.81
C VAL A 39 -8.85 -7.80 9.33
N GLY A 40 -8.55 -7.24 10.50
CA GLY A 40 -7.24 -7.35 11.15
C GLY A 40 -6.81 -8.79 11.43
N TYR A 41 -7.66 -9.57 12.10
CA TYR A 41 -7.35 -10.99 12.37
C TYR A 41 -7.24 -11.81 11.08
N THR A 42 -8.12 -11.57 10.11
CA THR A 42 -8.07 -12.23 8.80
C THR A 42 -6.75 -11.92 8.10
N ALA A 43 -6.33 -10.65 8.06
CA ALA A 43 -5.07 -10.24 7.46
C ALA A 43 -3.84 -10.90 8.12
N VAL A 44 -3.84 -11.03 9.45
CA VAL A 44 -2.78 -11.74 10.18
C VAL A 44 -2.74 -13.21 9.79
N VAL A 45 -3.89 -13.90 9.78
CA VAL A 45 -3.96 -15.32 9.40
C VAL A 45 -3.52 -15.52 7.95
N LEU A 46 -4.01 -14.69 7.02
CA LEU A 46 -3.61 -14.72 5.62
C LEU A 46 -2.10 -14.49 5.46
N GLY A 47 -1.54 -13.53 6.21
CA GLY A 47 -0.11 -13.24 6.21
C GLY A 47 0.74 -14.40 6.73
N VAL A 48 0.32 -15.06 7.82
CA VAL A 48 1.02 -16.25 8.34
C VAL A 48 0.99 -17.37 7.31
N ILE A 49 -0.17 -17.68 6.73
CA ILE A 49 -0.32 -18.75 5.73
C ILE A 49 0.46 -18.44 4.46
N SER A 50 0.50 -17.17 4.01
CA SER A 50 1.21 -16.77 2.80
C SER A 50 2.73 -16.73 2.97
N LEU A 51 3.23 -16.38 4.16
CA LEU A 51 4.67 -16.30 4.43
C LEU A 51 5.30 -17.65 4.78
N PHE A 52 4.53 -18.57 5.39
CA PHE A 52 5.03 -19.88 5.77
C PHE A 52 5.72 -20.67 4.64
N PRO A 53 5.18 -20.77 3.40
CA PRO A 53 5.86 -21.48 2.33
C PRO A 53 7.20 -20.84 1.95
N PHE A 54 7.38 -19.52 2.09
CA PHE A 54 8.66 -18.87 1.86
C PHE A 54 9.69 -19.24 2.94
N ILE A 55 9.27 -19.29 4.21
CA ILE A 55 10.13 -19.74 5.31
C ILE A 55 10.59 -21.18 5.04
N LEU A 56 9.66 -22.07 4.72
CA LEU A 56 9.94 -23.47 4.43
C LEU A 56 10.87 -23.63 3.20
N MET A 57 10.58 -22.89 2.13
CA MET A 57 11.42 -22.83 0.94
C MET A 57 12.85 -22.39 1.28
N SER A 58 13.00 -21.35 2.12
CA SER A 58 14.30 -20.86 2.53
C SER A 58 15.11 -21.89 3.30
N PHE A 59 14.49 -22.63 4.23
CA PHE A 59 15.16 -23.71 4.96
C PHE A 59 15.59 -24.86 4.04
N ILE A 60 14.72 -25.30 3.13
CA ILE A 60 15.03 -26.39 2.18
C ILE A 60 16.13 -25.96 1.19
N ALA A 61 16.21 -24.66 0.87
CA ALA A 61 17.23 -24.12 -0.02
C ALA A 61 18.64 -24.12 0.61
N ILE A 62 18.78 -24.08 1.95
CA ILE A 62 20.07 -23.92 2.65
C ILE A 62 21.19 -24.85 2.11
N PRO A 63 20.98 -26.18 1.96
CA PRO A 63 22.03 -27.08 1.49
C PRO A 63 22.44 -26.84 0.03
N LYS A 64 21.61 -26.16 -0.75
CA LYS A 64 21.81 -25.87 -2.17
C LYS A 64 22.43 -24.48 -2.40
N ILE A 65 22.61 -23.68 -1.34
CA ILE A 65 23.13 -22.31 -1.45
C ILE A 65 24.61 -22.35 -1.82
N HIS A 66 24.95 -21.63 -2.89
CA HIS A 66 26.33 -21.36 -3.27
C HIS A 66 26.64 -19.86 -3.10
N PRO A 67 27.35 -19.45 -2.02
CA PRO A 67 27.56 -18.03 -1.68
C PRO A 67 28.23 -17.18 -2.77
N HIS A 68 29.03 -17.79 -3.65
CA HIS A 68 29.67 -17.08 -4.76
C HIS A 68 28.64 -16.42 -5.71
N ARG A 69 27.40 -16.93 -5.76
CA ARG A 69 26.33 -16.39 -6.61
C ARG A 69 25.84 -15.02 -6.17
N TRP A 70 25.97 -14.68 -4.89
CA TRP A 70 25.56 -13.37 -4.37
C TRP A 70 26.45 -12.21 -4.85
N VAL A 71 27.64 -12.53 -5.37
CA VAL A 71 28.57 -11.54 -5.94
C VAL A 71 28.30 -11.28 -7.43
N SER A 72 27.30 -11.95 -8.01
CA SER A 72 26.93 -11.78 -9.43
C SER A 72 26.39 -10.36 -9.70
N LEU A 73 26.96 -9.67 -10.70
CA LEU A 73 26.57 -8.32 -11.11
C LEU A 73 25.50 -8.30 -12.22
N GLY A 74 24.87 -9.45 -12.48
CA GLY A 74 23.94 -9.68 -13.58
C GLY A 74 24.62 -10.30 -14.80
N GLN A 75 23.80 -10.83 -15.72
CA GLN A 75 24.31 -11.44 -16.94
C GLN A 75 24.88 -10.38 -17.90
N LYS A 76 26.00 -10.70 -18.55
CA LYS A 76 26.62 -9.81 -19.54
C LYS A 76 25.69 -9.66 -20.76
N GLY A 77 25.44 -8.43 -21.18
CA GLY A 77 24.60 -8.13 -22.35
C GLY A 77 23.13 -7.86 -22.05
N VAL A 78 22.66 -8.10 -20.82
CA VAL A 78 21.28 -7.77 -20.41
C VAL A 78 21.21 -6.29 -20.00
N LYS A 79 20.34 -5.53 -20.67
CA LYS A 79 20.14 -4.11 -20.35
C LYS A 79 19.48 -3.97 -18.97
N LYS A 80 20.09 -3.16 -18.10
CA LYS A 80 19.53 -2.85 -16.78
C LYS A 80 18.41 -1.84 -16.92
N ASP A 81 17.17 -2.27 -16.68
CA ASP A 81 16.02 -1.37 -16.61
C ASP A 81 15.92 -0.75 -15.22
N TRP A 82 16.66 0.35 -15.03
CA TRP A 82 16.64 1.10 -13.78
C TRP A 82 15.27 1.72 -13.47
N ASN A 83 14.48 2.04 -14.49
CA ASN A 83 13.16 2.63 -14.29
C ASN A 83 12.22 1.63 -13.64
N LEU A 84 12.14 0.42 -14.22
CA LEU A 84 11.36 -0.67 -13.67
C LEU A 84 11.84 -1.03 -12.26
N TYR A 85 13.15 -1.16 -12.07
CA TYR A 85 13.73 -1.48 -10.77
C TYR A 85 13.30 -0.51 -9.66
N PHE A 86 13.47 0.80 -9.86
CA PHE A 86 13.11 1.79 -8.84
C PHE A 86 11.60 1.87 -8.61
N ASN A 87 10.78 1.75 -9.65
CA ASN A 87 9.32 1.73 -9.50
C ASN A 87 8.82 0.50 -8.75
N THR A 88 9.32 -0.69 -9.07
CA THR A 88 8.97 -1.92 -8.36
C THR A 88 9.45 -1.88 -6.93
N LEU A 89 10.68 -1.40 -6.67
CA LEU A 89 11.21 -1.28 -5.31
C LEU A 89 10.39 -0.28 -4.49
N PHE A 90 10.03 0.86 -5.07
CA PHE A 90 9.17 1.84 -4.40
C PHE A 90 7.82 1.22 -4.10
N TRP A 91 7.12 0.66 -5.09
CA TRP A 91 5.81 0.02 -4.90
C TRP A 91 5.80 -1.01 -3.75
N ASN A 92 6.81 -1.87 -3.67
CA ASN A 92 6.89 -2.92 -2.64
C ASN A 92 7.14 -2.39 -1.22
N LEU A 93 7.75 -1.21 -1.09
CA LEU A 93 8.16 -0.66 0.20
C LEU A 93 7.38 0.61 0.60
N ASN A 94 6.32 0.94 -0.13
CA ASN A 94 5.58 2.18 0.05
C ASN A 94 4.33 2.02 0.95
N PHE A 95 3.61 3.12 1.22
CA PHE A 95 2.33 3.18 1.94
C PHE A 95 2.39 2.92 3.45
N TRP A 96 3.50 3.24 4.11
CA TRP A 96 3.65 3.08 5.57
C TRP A 96 2.85 4.10 6.40
N ASP A 97 2.59 5.27 5.83
CA ASP A 97 1.74 6.34 6.36
C ASP A 97 0.27 5.93 6.45
N SER A 98 -0.19 5.02 5.58
CA SER A 98 -1.58 4.55 5.52
C SER A 98 -2.08 4.05 6.87
N VAL A 99 -1.22 3.41 7.66
CA VAL A 99 -1.57 2.91 9.00
C VAL A 99 -2.05 4.06 9.89
N SER A 100 -1.48 5.26 9.76
CA SER A 100 -1.84 6.45 10.55
C SER A 100 -3.31 6.85 10.41
N THR A 101 -3.97 6.52 9.30
CA THR A 101 -5.41 6.76 9.08
C THR A 101 -6.28 5.98 10.07
N LEU A 102 -5.76 4.88 10.60
CA LEU A 102 -6.41 4.00 11.57
C LEU A 102 -5.98 4.31 13.01
N ALA A 103 -5.17 5.35 13.25
CA ALA A 103 -4.63 5.64 14.57
C ALA A 103 -5.67 5.93 15.64
N GLY A 104 -6.85 6.42 15.25
CA GLY A 104 -7.99 6.62 16.15
C GLY A 104 -8.62 5.31 16.65
N GLU A 105 -8.43 4.22 15.92
CA GLU A 105 -8.98 2.89 16.23
C GLU A 105 -7.98 2.01 17.00
N VAL A 106 -6.78 2.52 17.31
CA VAL A 106 -5.73 1.79 18.02
C VAL A 106 -5.75 2.12 19.51
N GLU A 107 -5.74 1.09 20.35
CA GLU A 107 -5.59 1.26 21.79
C GLU A 107 -4.20 1.83 22.16
N LYS A 108 -4.18 2.91 22.95
CA LYS A 108 -2.95 3.60 23.40
C LYS A 108 -1.97 3.86 22.25
N PRO A 109 -2.39 4.62 21.21
CA PRO A 109 -1.61 4.74 19.97
C PRO A 109 -0.21 5.28 20.23
N GLN A 110 -0.01 6.13 21.24
CA GLN A 110 1.29 6.70 21.60
C GLN A 110 2.40 5.67 21.86
N LYS A 111 2.05 4.46 22.32
CA LYS A 111 2.99 3.36 22.59
C LYS A 111 2.89 2.25 21.57
N THR A 112 1.66 1.87 21.21
CA THR A 112 1.39 0.74 20.31
C THR A 112 1.86 1.04 18.89
N PHE A 113 1.64 2.27 18.38
CA PHE A 113 2.02 2.62 17.01
C PHE A 113 3.53 2.54 16.75
N PRO A 114 4.38 3.23 17.53
CA PRO A 114 5.81 3.21 17.27
C PRO A 114 6.40 1.80 17.37
N LEU A 115 5.93 1.00 18.35
CA LEU A 115 6.37 -0.38 18.51
C LEU A 115 5.93 -1.26 17.34
N ALA A 116 4.66 -1.17 16.93
CA ALA A 116 4.13 -1.93 15.81
C ALA A 116 4.86 -1.60 14.51
N LEU A 117 5.09 -0.32 14.21
CA LEU A 117 5.85 0.10 13.03
C LEU A 117 7.29 -0.42 13.06
N PHE A 118 7.97 -0.35 14.21
CA PHE A 118 9.33 -0.87 14.35
C PHE A 118 9.40 -2.38 14.11
N CYS A 119 8.51 -3.15 14.74
CA CYS A 119 8.41 -4.59 14.52
C CYS A 119 8.06 -4.93 13.07
N ALA A 120 7.15 -4.19 12.45
CA ALA A 120 6.76 -4.37 11.06
C ALA A 120 7.93 -4.11 10.11
N VAL A 121 8.75 -3.08 10.33
CA VAL A 121 9.95 -2.81 9.50
C VAL A 121 10.93 -3.98 9.59
N ILE A 122 11.26 -4.44 10.80
CA ILE A 122 12.17 -5.59 10.98
C ILE A 122 11.61 -6.82 10.28
N PHE A 123 10.33 -7.11 10.50
CA PHE A 123 9.66 -8.27 9.91
C PHE A 123 9.67 -8.20 8.38
N THR A 124 9.37 -7.04 7.78
CA THR A 124 9.43 -6.83 6.33
C THR A 124 10.85 -7.04 5.80
N CYS A 125 11.87 -6.47 6.45
CA CYS A 125 13.27 -6.69 6.05
C CYS A 125 13.63 -8.17 6.02
N VAL A 126 13.27 -8.91 7.08
CA VAL A 126 13.54 -10.35 7.18
C VAL A 126 12.76 -11.14 6.14
N ALA A 127 11.46 -10.85 5.98
CA ALA A 127 10.57 -11.54 5.04
C ALA A 127 10.97 -11.33 3.57
N TYR A 128 11.60 -10.20 3.23
CA TYR A 128 12.14 -9.96 1.90
C TYR A 128 13.53 -10.58 1.71
N LEU A 129 14.45 -10.33 2.65
CA LEU A 129 15.85 -10.71 2.48
C LEU A 129 16.08 -12.23 2.60
N ILE A 130 15.42 -12.92 3.52
CA ILE A 130 15.65 -14.36 3.73
C ILE A 130 15.29 -15.18 2.48
N PRO A 131 14.07 -15.06 1.91
CA PRO A 131 13.71 -15.80 0.69
C PRO A 131 14.55 -15.38 -0.51
N LEU A 132 14.88 -14.09 -0.62
CA LEU A 132 15.74 -13.57 -1.69
C LEU A 132 17.13 -14.21 -1.66
N PHE A 133 17.83 -14.18 -0.52
CA PHE A 133 19.16 -14.78 -0.39
C PHE A 133 19.14 -16.30 -0.58
N ALA A 134 18.10 -16.95 -0.06
CA ALA A 134 17.93 -18.39 -0.21
C ALA A 134 17.81 -18.80 -1.69
N ILE A 135 16.92 -18.14 -2.44
CA ILE A 135 16.66 -18.52 -3.84
C ILE A 135 17.79 -18.08 -4.77
N THR A 136 18.30 -16.85 -4.63
CA THR A 136 19.42 -16.38 -5.45
C THR A 136 20.71 -17.15 -5.18
N GLY A 137 20.87 -17.71 -3.98
CA GLY A 137 21.96 -18.61 -3.64
C GLY A 137 21.76 -20.04 -4.16
N ALA A 138 20.53 -20.56 -4.13
CA ALA A 138 20.24 -21.95 -4.46
C ALA A 138 19.97 -22.21 -5.94
N VAL A 139 19.35 -21.27 -6.65
CA VAL A 139 18.89 -21.43 -8.03
C VAL A 139 19.67 -20.52 -8.96
N SER A 140 20.10 -21.07 -10.10
CA SER A 140 20.75 -20.32 -11.17
C SER A 140 19.93 -20.49 -12.44
N VAL A 141 19.23 -19.43 -12.84
CA VAL A 141 18.44 -19.36 -14.08
C VAL A 141 18.89 -18.15 -14.90
N ASP A 142 18.43 -18.09 -16.14
CA ASP A 142 18.61 -16.91 -16.97
C ASP A 142 17.94 -15.67 -16.35
N GLN A 143 18.52 -14.48 -16.54
CA GLN A 143 17.95 -13.26 -15.98
C GLN A 143 16.57 -12.96 -16.57
N SER A 144 16.30 -13.42 -17.80
CA SER A 144 14.99 -13.28 -18.45
C SER A 144 13.87 -14.09 -17.76
N GLU A 145 14.20 -15.11 -16.97
CA GLU A 145 13.19 -15.88 -16.23
C GLU A 145 12.70 -15.17 -14.96
N TRP A 146 13.40 -14.12 -14.49
CA TRP A 146 13.02 -13.36 -13.30
C TRP A 146 11.86 -12.40 -13.57
N GLU A 147 10.69 -12.97 -13.85
CA GLU A 147 9.43 -12.28 -14.04
C GLU A 147 8.48 -12.42 -12.84
N SER A 148 7.33 -11.75 -12.91
CA SER A 148 6.30 -11.80 -11.87
C SER A 148 5.84 -13.23 -11.60
N GLY A 149 5.90 -13.67 -10.34
CA GLY A 149 5.54 -15.02 -9.93
C GLY A 149 6.68 -16.05 -10.03
N PHE A 150 7.88 -15.67 -10.50
CA PHE A 150 9.01 -16.61 -10.62
C PHE A 150 9.38 -17.33 -9.32
N PHE A 151 9.15 -16.72 -8.15
CA PHE A 151 9.37 -17.38 -6.86
C PHE A 151 8.64 -18.72 -6.71
N ALA A 152 7.45 -18.87 -7.32
CA ALA A 152 6.73 -20.14 -7.34
C ALA A 152 7.45 -21.20 -8.19
N ASN A 153 7.99 -20.80 -9.35
CA ASN A 153 8.81 -21.67 -10.19
C ASN A 153 10.14 -22.04 -9.50
N ALA A 154 10.78 -21.07 -8.84
CA ALA A 154 11.98 -21.33 -8.04
C ALA A 154 11.72 -22.34 -6.92
N ALA A 155 10.57 -22.26 -6.25
CA ALA A 155 10.16 -23.26 -5.27
C ALA A 155 9.95 -24.65 -5.90
N ALA A 156 9.46 -24.74 -7.13
CA ALA A 156 9.37 -26.00 -7.86
C ALA A 156 10.76 -26.62 -8.09
N ILE A 157 11.75 -25.79 -8.43
CA ILE A 157 13.14 -26.21 -8.65
C ILE A 157 13.78 -26.68 -7.32
N VAL A 158 13.52 -25.97 -6.22
CA VAL A 158 14.13 -26.28 -4.91
C VAL A 158 13.48 -27.48 -4.24
N SER A 159 12.15 -27.57 -4.22
CA SER A 159 11.41 -28.51 -3.36
C SER A 159 10.34 -29.34 -4.09
N GLY A 160 10.03 -29.01 -5.34
CA GLY A 160 9.02 -29.69 -6.15
C GLY A 160 7.69 -28.95 -6.26
N LYS A 161 6.78 -29.49 -7.09
CA LYS A 161 5.53 -28.84 -7.51
C LYS A 161 4.56 -28.50 -6.36
N TRP A 162 4.59 -29.25 -5.25
CA TRP A 162 3.72 -28.99 -4.11
C TRP A 162 3.98 -27.62 -3.46
N LEU A 163 5.25 -27.21 -3.37
CA LEU A 163 5.62 -25.93 -2.78
C LEU A 163 5.34 -24.77 -3.74
N LYS A 164 5.44 -25.01 -5.05
CA LYS A 164 4.98 -24.06 -6.08
C LYS A 164 3.51 -23.70 -5.89
N VAL A 165 2.64 -24.72 -5.83
CA VAL A 165 1.19 -24.51 -5.64
C VAL A 165 0.91 -23.78 -4.33
N TRP A 166 1.64 -24.10 -3.25
CA TRP A 166 1.47 -23.40 -1.99
C TRP A 166 1.87 -21.93 -2.07
N ILE A 167 2.99 -21.59 -2.73
CA ILE A 167 3.38 -20.19 -2.95
C ILE A 167 2.35 -19.45 -3.81
N GLU A 168 1.81 -20.07 -4.86
CA GLU A 168 0.77 -19.46 -5.71
C GLU A 168 -0.51 -19.18 -4.91
N ILE A 169 -0.98 -20.14 -4.10
CA ILE A 169 -2.10 -19.94 -3.19
C ILE A 169 -1.77 -18.81 -2.19
N GLY A 170 -0.58 -18.84 -1.60
CA GLY A 170 -0.09 -17.82 -0.68
C GLY A 170 -0.09 -16.42 -1.29
N ALA A 171 0.32 -16.28 -2.55
CA ALA A 171 0.31 -15.01 -3.29
C ALA A 171 -1.12 -14.48 -3.50
N VAL A 172 -2.08 -15.37 -3.81
CA VAL A 172 -3.50 -15.00 -3.88
C VAL A 172 -4.00 -14.52 -2.51
N LEU A 173 -3.76 -15.30 -1.45
CA LEU A 173 -4.19 -14.95 -0.09
C LEU A 173 -3.56 -13.63 0.41
N SER A 174 -2.29 -13.41 0.11
CA SER A 174 -1.58 -12.17 0.44
C SER A 174 -2.17 -10.97 -0.31
N SER A 175 -2.58 -11.15 -1.57
CA SER A 175 -3.23 -10.10 -2.37
C SER A 175 -4.59 -9.71 -1.80
N ILE A 176 -5.35 -10.70 -1.28
CA ILE A 176 -6.62 -10.45 -0.58
C ILE A 176 -6.35 -9.63 0.70
N GLY A 177 -5.39 -10.05 1.51
CA GLY A 177 -5.04 -9.32 2.73
C GLY A 177 -4.60 -7.87 2.46
N LEU A 178 -3.82 -7.65 1.40
CA LEU A 178 -3.42 -6.31 0.97
C LEU A 178 -4.62 -5.47 0.53
N PHE A 179 -5.53 -6.05 -0.25
CA PHE A 179 -6.75 -5.38 -0.69
C PHE A 179 -7.61 -4.95 0.51
N GLU A 180 -7.84 -5.86 1.47
CA GLU A 180 -8.63 -5.58 2.66
C GLU A 180 -8.05 -4.44 3.50
N ALA A 181 -6.73 -4.48 3.75
CA ALA A 181 -6.03 -3.47 4.53
C ALA A 181 -6.04 -2.10 3.84
N GLN A 182 -5.82 -2.07 2.52
CA GLN A 182 -5.83 -0.84 1.74
C GLN A 182 -7.22 -0.22 1.67
N LEU A 183 -8.26 -1.05 1.47
CA LEU A 183 -9.65 -0.59 1.46
C LEU A 183 -10.00 0.05 2.81
N SER A 184 -9.67 -0.62 3.92
CA SER A 184 -9.84 -0.07 5.27
C SER A 184 -9.16 1.28 5.43
N SER A 185 -7.89 1.41 5.02
CA SER A 185 -7.17 2.69 5.12
C SER A 185 -7.86 3.82 4.34
N CYS A 186 -8.28 3.56 3.09
CA CYS A 186 -8.97 4.56 2.26
C CYS A 186 -10.28 5.01 2.91
N VAL A 187 -11.04 4.08 3.47
CA VAL A 187 -12.33 4.39 4.10
C VAL A 187 -12.13 5.26 5.33
N TYR A 188 -11.19 4.91 6.21
CA TYR A 188 -10.93 5.67 7.43
C TYR A 188 -10.26 7.03 7.16
N GLN A 189 -9.53 7.16 6.06
CA GLN A 189 -9.06 8.46 5.59
C GLN A 189 -10.24 9.39 5.24
N LEU A 190 -11.29 8.89 4.57
CA LEU A 190 -12.50 9.68 4.28
C LEU A 190 -13.25 10.08 5.55
N VAL A 191 -13.32 9.19 6.55
CA VAL A 191 -13.89 9.49 7.86
C VAL A 191 -13.11 10.63 8.52
N GLY A 192 -11.77 10.52 8.60
CA GLY A 192 -10.93 11.58 9.17
C GLY A 192 -11.10 12.93 8.47
N MET A 193 -11.24 12.94 7.14
CA MET A 193 -11.54 14.16 6.38
C MET A 193 -12.93 14.74 6.71
N ALA A 194 -13.92 13.89 6.97
CA ALA A 194 -15.27 14.32 7.34
C ALA A 194 -15.31 14.87 8.78
N ASP A 195 -14.57 14.25 9.70
CA ASP A 195 -14.44 14.70 11.09
C ASP A 195 -13.72 16.05 11.18
N LEU A 196 -12.69 16.26 10.35
CA LEU A 196 -12.04 17.56 10.15
C LEU A 196 -12.91 18.57 9.37
N GLY A 197 -14.13 18.20 8.96
CA GLY A 197 -15.05 19.08 8.25
C GLY A 197 -14.55 19.54 6.88
N LEU A 198 -13.64 18.78 6.25
CA LEU A 198 -13.20 18.92 4.87
C LEU A 198 -14.20 18.24 3.91
N LEU A 199 -14.81 17.14 4.36
CA LEU A 199 -15.90 16.46 3.68
C LEU A 199 -17.23 16.60 4.45
N PRO A 200 -18.38 16.43 3.79
CA PRO A 200 -19.67 16.35 4.46
C PRO A 200 -19.71 15.24 5.52
N ARG A 201 -20.46 15.47 6.60
CA ARG A 201 -20.60 14.55 7.74
C ARG A 201 -21.14 13.17 7.35
N PHE A 202 -21.81 13.05 6.20
CA PHE A 202 -22.34 11.75 5.77
C PHE A 202 -21.24 10.71 5.47
N PHE A 203 -20.01 11.14 5.16
CA PHE A 203 -18.86 10.23 5.00
C PHE A 203 -18.40 9.59 6.32
N ALA A 204 -18.72 10.22 7.46
CA ALA A 204 -18.48 9.67 8.79
C ALA A 204 -19.66 8.84 9.34
N ILE A 205 -20.72 8.60 8.56
CA ILE A 205 -21.85 7.78 9.01
C ILE A 205 -21.42 6.32 9.10
N ARG A 206 -21.54 5.77 10.30
CA ARG A 206 -21.29 4.36 10.60
C ARG A 206 -22.56 3.52 10.46
N SER A 207 -22.39 2.25 10.11
CA SER A 207 -23.46 1.26 10.01
C SER A 207 -24.02 0.91 11.38
N LYS A 208 -25.33 0.65 11.46
CA LYS A 208 -25.99 0.22 12.70
C LYS A 208 -25.56 -1.16 13.19
N TRP A 209 -25.10 -2.02 12.29
CA TRP A 209 -24.85 -3.44 12.59
C TRP A 209 -23.41 -3.69 13.05
N PHE A 210 -22.45 -3.06 12.37
CA PHE A 210 -21.02 -3.33 12.54
C PHE A 210 -20.20 -2.09 12.91
N ASP A 211 -20.84 -0.94 13.09
CA ASP A 211 -20.19 0.35 13.37
C ASP A 211 -19.11 0.75 12.36
N THR A 212 -19.26 0.30 11.11
CA THR A 212 -18.31 0.57 10.02
C THR A 212 -18.79 1.72 9.12
N PRO A 213 -17.89 2.61 8.65
CA PRO A 213 -18.19 3.70 7.71
C PRO A 213 -18.60 3.22 6.30
N TRP A 214 -19.87 2.87 6.13
CA TRP A 214 -20.38 2.22 4.92
C TRP A 214 -20.35 3.08 3.66
N VAL A 215 -20.46 4.41 3.78
CA VAL A 215 -20.41 5.32 2.63
C VAL A 215 -19.01 5.32 2.00
N GLY A 216 -17.97 5.34 2.84
CA GLY A 216 -16.59 5.25 2.38
C GLY A 216 -16.32 3.91 1.71
N ILE A 217 -16.82 2.80 2.28
CA ILE A 217 -16.70 1.46 1.69
C ILE A 217 -17.34 1.44 0.30
N LEU A 218 -18.57 1.95 0.17
CA LEU A 218 -19.29 1.96 -1.11
C LEU A 218 -18.55 2.82 -2.16
N LEU A 219 -18.10 4.02 -1.78
CA LEU A 219 -17.37 4.91 -2.69
C LEU A 219 -16.04 4.29 -3.13
N SER A 220 -15.23 3.81 -2.19
CA SER A 220 -13.96 3.16 -2.49
C SER A 220 -14.15 1.92 -3.36
N THR A 221 -15.16 1.10 -3.08
CA THR A 221 -15.51 -0.07 -3.90
C THR A 221 -15.90 0.32 -5.32
N ALA A 222 -16.72 1.37 -5.49
CA ALA A 222 -17.13 1.86 -6.80
C ALA A 222 -15.93 2.38 -7.61
N ILE A 223 -15.02 3.10 -6.97
CA ILE A 223 -13.77 3.58 -7.59
C ILE A 223 -12.90 2.39 -8.00
N THR A 224 -12.70 1.42 -7.10
CA THR A 224 -11.95 0.19 -7.41
C THR A 224 -12.52 -0.52 -8.62
N ILE A 225 -13.84 -0.72 -8.68
CA ILE A 225 -14.50 -1.36 -9.84
C ILE A 225 -14.26 -0.55 -11.12
N GLY A 226 -14.38 0.78 -11.06
CA GLY A 226 -14.14 1.66 -12.20
C GLY A 226 -12.70 1.59 -12.73
N VAL A 227 -11.72 1.50 -11.82
CA VAL A 227 -10.28 1.46 -12.15
C VAL A 227 -9.79 0.04 -12.47
N SER A 228 -10.51 -1.01 -12.07
CA SER A 228 -10.13 -2.43 -12.26
C SER A 228 -9.95 -2.84 -13.73
N TYR A 229 -10.40 -2.03 -14.68
CA TYR A 229 -10.26 -2.26 -16.12
C TYR A 229 -9.07 -1.52 -16.75
N MET A 230 -8.34 -0.71 -15.99
CA MET A 230 -7.13 -0.03 -16.45
C MET A 230 -5.92 -0.96 -16.39
N ASP A 231 -4.90 -0.65 -17.20
CA ASP A 231 -3.64 -1.38 -17.19
C ASP A 231 -2.90 -1.21 -15.85
N PHE A 232 -2.43 -2.33 -15.28
CA PHE A 232 -1.79 -2.38 -13.97
C PHE A 232 -0.55 -1.47 -13.89
N SER A 233 0.28 -1.43 -14.93
CA SER A 233 1.50 -0.63 -14.95
C SER A 233 1.18 0.87 -14.88
N ASN A 234 0.16 1.30 -15.64
CA ASN A 234 -0.31 2.68 -15.58
C ASN A 234 -0.93 3.03 -14.22
N ILE A 235 -1.74 2.12 -13.63
CA ILE A 235 -2.32 2.32 -12.30
C ILE A 235 -1.23 2.51 -11.25
N VAL A 236 -0.27 1.57 -11.18
CA VAL A 236 0.80 1.58 -10.17
C VAL A 236 1.67 2.82 -10.34
N SER A 237 2.05 3.17 -11.56
CA SER A 237 2.90 4.34 -11.82
C SER A 237 2.17 5.65 -11.46
N SER A 238 0.88 5.77 -11.77
CA SER A 238 0.07 6.92 -11.36
C SER A 238 -0.15 6.99 -9.86
N ALA A 239 -0.41 5.86 -9.19
CA ALA A 239 -0.53 5.79 -7.74
C ALA A 239 0.78 6.21 -7.06
N ASN A 240 1.92 5.68 -7.51
CA ASN A 240 3.26 6.04 -7.01
C ASN A 240 3.54 7.54 -7.16
N PHE A 241 3.16 8.13 -8.30
CA PHE A 241 3.33 9.57 -8.54
C PHE A 241 2.48 10.41 -7.57
N LEU A 242 1.18 10.11 -7.47
CA LEU A 242 0.26 10.85 -6.60
C LEU A 242 0.63 10.71 -5.12
N TYR A 243 1.00 9.50 -4.72
CA TYR A 243 1.49 9.24 -3.37
C TYR A 243 2.78 10.01 -3.09
N SER A 244 3.73 10.04 -4.03
CA SER A 244 4.97 10.81 -3.88
C SER A 244 4.68 12.29 -3.63
N LEU A 245 3.72 12.87 -4.36
CA LEU A 245 3.27 14.24 -4.14
C LEU A 245 2.67 14.43 -2.72
N GLY A 246 1.83 13.49 -2.28
CA GLY A 246 1.26 13.48 -0.93
C GLY A 246 2.33 13.46 0.16
N MET A 247 3.28 12.54 0.08
CA MET A 247 4.40 12.43 1.03
C MET A 247 5.27 13.68 1.08
N LEU A 248 5.53 14.31 -0.06
CA LEU A 248 6.26 15.59 -0.08
C LEU A 248 5.50 16.68 0.69
N LEU A 249 4.17 16.74 0.56
CA LEU A 249 3.33 17.64 1.33
C LEU A 249 3.32 17.29 2.82
N GLU A 250 3.33 15.99 3.18
CA GLU A 250 3.41 15.54 4.57
C GLU A 250 4.74 15.94 5.22
N PHE A 251 5.87 15.70 4.53
CA PHE A 251 7.18 16.12 5.03
C PHE A 251 7.29 17.64 5.15
N ALA A 252 6.79 18.38 4.16
CA ALA A 252 6.73 19.84 4.22
C ALA A 252 5.89 20.32 5.42
N SER A 253 4.71 19.71 5.64
CA SER A 253 3.81 20.02 6.75
C SER A 253 4.44 19.68 8.10
N TYR A 254 5.11 18.54 8.20
CA TYR A 254 5.85 18.13 9.40
C TYR A 254 6.94 19.13 9.79
N LEU A 255 7.79 19.52 8.84
CA LEU A 255 8.86 20.50 9.06
C LEU A 255 8.29 21.89 9.37
N TRP A 256 7.24 22.29 8.67
CA TRP A 256 6.57 23.58 8.89
C TRP A 256 5.94 23.65 10.29
N LEU A 257 5.19 22.61 10.71
CA LEU A 257 4.60 22.53 12.05
C LEU A 257 5.68 22.46 13.13
N ARG A 258 6.83 21.82 12.86
CA ARG A 258 7.97 21.80 13.79
C ARG A 258 8.56 23.18 14.05
N ARG A 259 8.55 24.05 13.04
CA ARG A 259 9.07 25.43 13.14
C ARG A 259 8.02 26.38 13.72
N LYS A 260 6.79 26.34 13.21
CA LYS A 260 5.75 27.33 13.54
C LYS A 260 5.09 27.08 14.89
N GLN A 261 4.93 25.82 15.28
CA GLN A 261 4.26 25.42 16.52
C GLN A 261 5.13 24.44 17.33
N PRO A 262 6.22 24.95 17.95
CA PRO A 262 7.17 24.12 18.69
C PRO A 262 6.63 23.61 20.04
N THR A 263 5.66 24.32 20.64
CA THR A 263 5.08 24.04 21.96
C THR A 263 3.93 23.04 21.94
N LEU A 264 3.42 22.67 20.76
CA LEU A 264 2.36 21.67 20.65
C LEU A 264 2.74 20.37 21.35
N LYS A 265 1.82 19.83 22.14
CA LYS A 265 1.96 18.51 22.77
C LYS A 265 2.01 17.45 21.68
N ARG A 266 3.16 16.80 21.55
CA ARG A 266 3.40 15.74 20.54
C ARG A 266 3.50 14.40 21.27
N PRO A 267 2.54 13.48 21.06
CA PRO A 267 2.58 12.15 21.67
C PRO A 267 3.86 11.36 21.35
N TYR A 268 4.39 11.55 20.14
CA TYR A 268 5.67 11.01 19.71
C TYR A 268 6.57 12.13 19.15
N ARG A 269 7.84 12.13 19.54
CA ARG A 269 8.80 13.16 19.15
C ARG A 269 10.12 12.53 18.69
N VAL A 270 10.45 12.67 17.41
CA VAL A 270 11.79 12.32 16.90
C VAL A 270 12.85 13.19 17.61
N PRO A 271 13.88 12.60 18.23
CA PRO A 271 14.85 13.30 19.06
C PRO A 271 15.94 14.01 18.24
N MET A 272 15.56 14.76 17.21
CA MET A 272 16.47 15.53 16.35
C MET A 272 16.11 17.01 16.33
N ARG A 273 17.14 17.86 16.19
CA ARG A 273 16.97 19.31 15.95
C ARG A 273 16.53 19.56 14.51
N LEU A 274 16.01 20.76 14.24
CA LEU A 274 15.43 21.12 12.93
C LEU A 274 16.38 20.85 11.74
N PRO A 275 17.68 21.17 11.77
CA PRO A 275 18.58 20.85 10.65
C PRO A 275 18.69 19.34 10.38
N GLY A 276 18.75 18.53 11.44
CA GLY A 276 18.76 17.06 11.32
C GLY A 276 17.45 16.52 10.76
N LEU A 277 16.32 17.10 11.15
CA LEU A 277 15.01 16.75 10.58
C LEU A 277 14.91 17.10 9.09
N ILE A 278 15.46 18.25 8.68
CA ILE A 278 15.49 18.65 7.27
C ILE A 278 16.30 17.64 6.46
N ILE A 279 17.49 17.26 6.92
CA ILE A 279 18.33 16.26 6.24
C ILE A 279 17.62 14.90 6.20
N MET A 280 17.00 14.49 7.30
CA MET A 280 16.23 13.24 7.38
C MET A 280 15.09 13.19 6.35
N CYS A 281 14.36 14.30 6.16
CA CYS A 281 13.28 14.39 5.17
C CYS A 281 13.79 14.59 3.73
N LEU A 282 14.97 15.20 3.55
CA LEU A 282 15.52 15.50 2.23
C LEU A 282 15.88 14.24 1.43
N ILE A 283 16.47 13.24 2.10
CA ILE A 283 16.87 11.96 1.46
C ILE A 283 15.66 11.24 0.82
N PRO A 284 14.58 10.91 1.55
CA PRO A 284 13.41 10.30 0.94
C PRO A 284 12.72 11.24 -0.04
N SER A 285 12.67 12.56 0.21
CA SER A 285 12.10 13.52 -0.74
C SER A 285 12.82 13.52 -2.09
N GLY A 286 14.15 13.41 -2.09
CA GLY A 286 14.94 13.29 -3.32
C GLY A 286 14.58 12.02 -4.09
N PHE A 287 14.41 10.89 -3.41
CA PHE A 287 13.97 9.64 -4.03
C PHE A 287 12.56 9.75 -4.62
N LEU A 288 11.61 10.36 -3.92
CA LEU A 288 10.26 10.62 -4.41
C LEU A 288 10.27 11.48 -5.69
N ILE A 289 11.11 12.51 -5.73
CA ILE A 289 11.28 13.35 -6.94
C ILE A 289 11.83 12.53 -8.10
N VAL A 290 12.79 11.61 -7.85
CA VAL A 290 13.31 10.72 -8.88
C VAL A 290 12.20 9.81 -9.43
N ILE A 291 11.38 9.19 -8.56
CA ILE A 291 10.24 8.36 -8.98
C ILE A 291 9.26 9.16 -9.83
N MET A 292 8.97 10.39 -9.44
CA MET A 292 8.11 11.28 -10.25
C MET A 292 8.75 11.62 -11.59
N ALA A 293 10.05 11.93 -11.62
CA ALA A 293 10.78 12.33 -12.82
C ALA A 293 10.82 11.23 -13.89
N ILE A 294 10.95 9.96 -13.47
CA ILE A 294 11.02 8.80 -14.37
C ILE A 294 9.64 8.31 -14.85
N ALA A 295 8.54 8.96 -14.44
CA ALA A 295 7.19 8.60 -14.85
C ALA A 295 6.95 8.79 -16.36
N THR A 296 6.01 8.04 -16.93
CA THR A 296 5.65 8.14 -18.35
C THR A 296 4.75 9.34 -18.63
N LYS A 297 4.67 9.78 -19.89
CA LYS A 297 3.80 10.91 -20.30
C LYS A 297 2.32 10.68 -19.94
N ILE A 298 1.85 9.44 -20.09
CA ILE A 298 0.48 9.05 -19.72
C ILE A 298 0.27 9.22 -18.21
N VAL A 299 1.26 8.80 -17.40
CA VAL A 299 1.22 8.95 -15.95
C VAL A 299 1.17 10.42 -15.53
N TYR A 300 1.98 11.29 -16.15
CA TYR A 300 1.92 12.74 -15.91
C TYR A 300 0.54 13.32 -16.23
N LEU A 301 -0.06 12.91 -17.35
CA LEU A 301 -1.40 13.37 -17.74
C LEU A 301 -2.46 12.92 -16.72
N ILE A 302 -2.49 11.63 -16.39
CA ILE A 302 -3.44 11.07 -15.42
C ILE A 302 -3.28 11.75 -14.06
N SER A 303 -2.05 11.81 -13.53
CA SER A 303 -1.76 12.40 -12.23
C SER A 303 -2.06 13.90 -12.20
N GLY A 304 -1.79 14.62 -13.29
CA GLY A 304 -2.13 16.03 -13.44
C GLY A 304 -3.65 16.26 -13.40
N LEU A 305 -4.42 15.48 -14.16
CA LEU A 305 -5.88 15.55 -14.16
C LEU A 305 -6.47 15.24 -12.78
N VAL A 306 -5.99 14.19 -12.11
CA VAL A 306 -6.44 13.82 -10.77
C VAL A 306 -6.08 14.90 -9.75
N THR A 307 -4.91 15.53 -9.85
CA THR A 307 -4.50 16.63 -8.98
C THR A 307 -5.40 17.85 -9.16
N VAL A 308 -5.66 18.25 -10.42
CA VAL A 308 -6.57 19.35 -10.74
C VAL A 308 -7.99 19.05 -10.24
N PHE A 309 -8.46 17.82 -10.42
CA PHE A 309 -9.74 17.36 -9.89
C PHE A 309 -9.78 17.46 -8.36
N GLY A 310 -8.73 17.01 -7.65
CA GLY A 310 -8.65 17.10 -6.20
C GLY A 310 -8.68 18.55 -5.68
N ILE A 311 -7.96 19.47 -6.34
CA ILE A 311 -8.00 20.89 -6.02
C ILE A 311 -9.41 21.47 -6.28
N GLY A 312 -10.00 21.16 -7.43
CA GLY A 312 -11.36 21.57 -7.76
C GLY A 312 -12.40 21.04 -6.77
N TRP A 313 -12.27 19.78 -6.36
CA TRP A 313 -13.11 19.14 -5.36
C TRP A 313 -13.01 19.85 -4.01
N TYR A 314 -11.81 20.21 -3.56
CA TYR A 314 -11.62 20.97 -2.32
C TYR A 314 -12.37 22.31 -2.34
N TYR A 315 -12.25 23.08 -3.43
CA TYR A 315 -12.96 24.36 -3.57
C TYR A 315 -14.48 24.16 -3.69
N LEU A 316 -14.94 23.12 -4.38
CA LEU A 316 -16.34 22.74 -4.46
C LEU A 316 -16.90 22.44 -3.08
N MET A 317 -16.20 21.63 -2.27
CA MET A 317 -16.62 21.33 -0.89
C MET A 317 -16.66 22.59 -0.02
N LYS A 318 -15.68 23.49 -0.16
CA LYS A 318 -15.68 24.79 0.53
C LYS A 318 -16.87 25.67 0.12
N PHE A 319 -17.24 25.66 -1.16
CA PHE A 319 -18.43 26.35 -1.66
C PHE A 319 -19.72 25.73 -1.10
N CYS A 320 -19.87 24.41 -1.14
CA CYS A 320 -21.00 23.68 -0.55
C CYS A 320 -21.14 23.95 0.96
N LYS A 321 -20.03 24.04 1.69
CA LYS A 321 -19.98 24.40 3.11
C LYS A 321 -20.50 25.83 3.33
N LYS A 322 -20.05 26.80 2.51
CA LYS A 322 -20.52 28.20 2.59
C LYS A 322 -22.00 28.33 2.26
N LYS A 323 -22.51 27.58 1.29
CA LYS A 323 -23.92 27.56 0.89
C LYS A 323 -24.82 26.71 1.80
N LYS A 324 -24.26 26.06 2.83
CA LYS A 324 -24.95 25.14 3.75
C LYS A 324 -25.73 24.03 3.03
N TRP A 325 -25.23 23.57 1.88
CA TRP A 325 -25.86 22.47 1.12
C TRP A 325 -25.75 21.13 1.84
N PHE A 326 -24.68 20.93 2.60
CA PHE A 326 -24.47 19.75 3.42
C PHE A 326 -24.11 20.13 4.86
N LYS A 327 -24.31 19.19 5.78
CA LYS A 327 -23.81 19.30 7.16
C LYS A 327 -22.34 18.90 7.19
N PHE A 328 -21.49 19.75 7.76
CA PHE A 328 -20.07 19.49 7.98
C PHE A 328 -19.80 19.39 9.49
N SER A 329 -18.75 18.66 9.89
CA SER A 329 -18.30 18.69 11.29
C SER A 329 -17.83 20.09 11.68
N HIS A 330 -18.12 20.50 12.92
CA HIS A 330 -17.82 21.84 13.46
C HIS A 330 -16.50 21.90 14.25
N GLU A 331 -15.78 20.78 14.40
CA GLU A 331 -14.65 20.68 15.34
C GLU A 331 -13.45 21.60 15.03
N VAL A 332 -13.26 22.03 13.78
CA VAL A 332 -12.12 22.90 13.43
C VAL A 332 -12.22 24.31 14.03
N GLN A 333 -13.42 24.77 14.43
CA GLN A 333 -13.54 26.12 15.01
C GLN A 333 -12.93 26.26 16.42
N GLN A 334 -12.69 25.17 17.15
CA GLN A 334 -12.05 25.26 18.47
C GLN A 334 -10.52 25.40 18.40
N TYR A 335 -9.85 24.93 17.33
CA TYR A 335 -8.38 25.03 17.21
C TYR A 335 -7.89 26.33 16.57
N GLU A 336 -8.75 27.11 15.92
CA GLU A 336 -8.40 28.44 15.41
C GLU A 336 -8.63 29.56 16.45
N GLN A 337 -9.20 29.25 17.62
CA GLN A 337 -9.53 30.21 18.68
C GLN A 337 -8.68 30.10 19.95
N GLU A 338 -7.69 29.20 19.99
CA GLU A 338 -6.65 29.12 21.02
C GLU A 338 -5.27 29.30 20.39
#